data_AF-A0A662J9X8-F1
#
_entry.id   AF-A0A662J9X8-F1
#
_cell.length_a   1.000
_cell.length_b   1.000
_cell.length_c   1.000
_cell.angle_alpha   90.00
_cell.angle_beta   90.00
_cell.angle_gamma   90.00
#
_symmetry.space_group_name_H-M   'P 1'
#
loop_
_entity.id
_entity.type
_entity.pdbx_description
1 polymer ?
#
loop_
_entity_poly.entity_id
_entity_poly.type
_entity_poly.pdbx_seq_one_letter_code
_entity_poly.pdbx_strand_id
1 'polypeptide(L)'
;MWKDRVLSSEVLRSEEGRRVKLAGWVHSIRDLGKVVFIILRDRDGMVQLVFSLNTSGRELVEQAKRLGKEYVVMVEGFVKHTEKAPGGAEVHVDRLQVVNEAEVPPHLEPDQRAKVDLDVRLDDRMLDLRRPENYAIFRINHVVLSAARRYLESEGFMEVHTPKLIATATEGGAALFPVAYFDKEAFLAQSPQLYKEQLSAVFERVYEIGPLFRAEESHTNRHLSEYVGIDVEAAFADEEDVMRVLEGMVAFVIREVTERCRKELELLRRELKPLSTPFVRLTYDEAIERLREVGIMIEWGHDLTTEAERALGRMFDGPFFIVDWPTHLKPFYIMPREDDPSRSYSFDLMYGWLE
;
A
#
# COMPACT_ATOMS: atom_id res chain seq x y z
N MET A 1 -8.91 23.01 -18.54
CA MET A 1 -7.55 23.01 -17.94
C MET A 1 -6.88 21.64 -17.96
N TRP A 2 -7.57 20.53 -17.62
CA TRP A 2 -6.96 19.20 -17.57
C TRP A 2 -7.02 18.39 -18.87
N LYS A 3 -7.91 18.73 -19.82
CA LYS A 3 -8.16 17.93 -21.03
C LYS A 3 -7.00 17.91 -22.05
N ASP A 4 -6.13 18.91 -22.05
CA ASP A 4 -5.03 19.04 -23.04
C ASP A 4 -3.65 18.83 -22.42
N ARG A 5 -3.60 18.50 -21.13
CA ARG A 5 -2.34 18.22 -20.43
C ARG A 5 -1.89 16.80 -20.80
N VAL A 6 -0.62 16.66 -21.18
CA VAL A 6 0.06 15.36 -21.24
C VAL A 6 0.88 15.13 -19.98
N LEU A 7 1.11 13.88 -19.60
CA LEU A 7 1.98 13.50 -18.48
C LEU A 7 3.45 13.43 -18.91
N SER A 8 4.35 13.51 -17.94
CA SER A 8 5.80 13.38 -18.15
C SER A 8 6.18 12.13 -18.95
N SER A 9 5.58 10.98 -18.65
CA SER A 9 5.85 9.71 -19.35
C SER A 9 5.38 9.70 -20.82
N GLU A 10 4.31 10.44 -21.14
CA GLU A 10 3.77 10.57 -22.49
C GLU A 10 4.68 11.45 -23.37
N VAL A 11 5.34 12.44 -22.77
CA VAL A 11 6.36 13.25 -23.45
C VAL A 11 7.53 12.39 -23.89
N LEU A 12 8.01 11.49 -23.03
CA LEU A 12 9.13 10.59 -23.34
C LEU A 12 8.84 9.63 -24.51
N ARG A 13 7.56 9.44 -24.85
CA ARG A 13 7.11 8.58 -25.97
C ARG A 13 6.56 9.39 -27.15
N SER A 14 6.52 10.70 -27.05
CA SER A 14 5.97 11.57 -28.08
C SER A 14 6.99 11.82 -29.19
N GLU A 15 6.49 12.10 -30.40
CA GLU A 15 7.31 12.47 -31.55
C GLU A 15 8.05 13.80 -31.32
N GLU A 16 9.24 13.92 -31.89
CA GLU A 16 10.02 15.16 -31.88
C GLU A 16 9.25 16.31 -32.57
N GLY A 17 9.35 17.51 -32.01
CA GLY A 17 8.64 18.69 -32.49
C GLY A 17 7.17 18.76 -32.09
N ARG A 18 6.61 17.73 -31.43
CA ARG A 18 5.23 17.80 -30.93
C ARG A 18 5.09 18.91 -29.89
N ARG A 19 4.08 19.77 -30.05
CA ARG A 19 3.69 20.76 -29.03
C ARG A 19 2.98 20.04 -27.88
N VAL A 20 3.44 20.29 -26.66
CA VAL A 20 2.90 19.66 -25.44
C VAL A 20 2.57 20.71 -24.39
N LYS A 21 1.57 20.40 -23.56
CA LYS A 21 1.21 21.18 -22.38
C LYS A 21 1.39 20.31 -21.14
N LEU A 22 2.22 20.78 -20.22
CA LEU A 22 2.55 20.08 -18.98
C LEU A 22 2.10 20.93 -17.79
N ALA A 23 1.79 20.24 -16.69
CA ALA A 23 1.59 20.87 -15.39
C ALA A 23 2.17 19.97 -14.32
N GLY A 24 2.85 20.55 -13.34
CA GLY A 24 3.49 19.77 -12.29
C GLY A 24 4.25 20.65 -11.30
N TRP A 25 5.15 20.00 -10.58
CA TRP A 25 5.96 20.62 -9.54
C TRP A 25 7.41 20.72 -10.01
N VAL A 26 8.03 21.87 -9.76
CA VAL A 26 9.46 22.07 -9.98
C VAL A 26 10.24 21.17 -9.02
N HIS A 27 10.88 20.12 -9.52
CA HIS A 27 11.60 19.15 -8.70
C HIS A 27 13.05 19.58 -8.42
N SER A 28 13.75 20.00 -9.47
CA SER A 28 15.12 20.53 -9.37
C SER A 28 15.39 21.54 -10.46
N ILE A 29 16.35 22.42 -10.20
CA ILE A 29 16.71 23.55 -11.06
C ILE A 29 18.22 23.57 -11.24
N ARG A 30 18.68 23.72 -12.47
CA ARG A 30 20.09 23.92 -12.82
C ARG A 30 20.22 25.11 -13.75
N ASP A 31 20.69 26.22 -13.20
CA ASP A 31 20.99 27.46 -13.94
C ASP A 31 22.44 27.46 -14.45
N LEU A 32 22.62 27.61 -15.77
CA LEU A 32 23.91 27.76 -16.45
C LEU A 32 24.06 29.15 -17.11
N GLY A 33 23.32 30.14 -16.62
CA GLY A 33 23.34 31.53 -17.06
C GLY A 33 22.51 31.78 -18.31
N LYS A 34 22.89 31.18 -19.45
CA LYS A 34 22.18 31.33 -20.74
C LYS A 34 21.09 30.29 -20.98
N VAL A 35 21.12 29.22 -20.19
CA VAL A 35 20.19 28.09 -20.25
C VAL A 35 19.85 27.68 -18.83
N VAL A 36 18.57 27.44 -18.57
CA VAL A 36 18.07 26.89 -17.30
C VAL A 36 17.41 25.55 -17.60
N PHE A 37 17.83 24.53 -16.86
CA PHE A 37 17.19 23.21 -16.89
C PHE A 37 16.32 23.06 -15.65
N ILE A 38 15.10 22.61 -15.84
CA ILE A 38 14.17 22.32 -14.75
C ILE A 38 13.67 20.90 -14.90
N ILE A 39 13.75 20.10 -13.84
CA ILE A 39 13.04 18.83 -13.81
C ILE A 39 11.63 19.10 -13.31
N LEU A 40 10.64 18.82 -14.15
CA LEU A 40 9.23 18.89 -13.77
C LEU A 40 8.77 17.50 -13.34
N ARG A 41 8.21 17.39 -12.12
CA ARG A 41 7.60 16.16 -11.62
C ARG A 41 6.09 16.21 -11.76
N ASP A 42 5.50 15.10 -12.16
CA ASP A 42 4.08 14.83 -12.02
C ASP A 42 3.80 13.41 -11.52
N ARG A 43 2.54 12.99 -11.56
CA ARG A 43 2.10 11.69 -11.02
C ARG A 43 2.71 10.47 -11.75
N ASP A 44 3.26 10.66 -12.94
CA ASP A 44 3.71 9.56 -13.79
C ASP A 44 5.23 9.54 -13.99
N GLY A 45 5.92 10.51 -13.40
CA GLY A 45 7.37 10.61 -13.45
C GLY A 45 7.88 12.05 -13.53
N MET A 46 8.97 12.20 -14.28
CA MET A 46 9.71 13.44 -14.40
C MET A 46 10.10 13.69 -15.85
N VAL A 47 10.15 14.96 -16.24
CA VAL A 47 10.60 15.38 -17.57
C VAL A 47 11.46 16.63 -17.46
N GLN A 48 12.50 16.71 -18.29
CA GLN A 48 13.36 17.88 -18.36
C GLN A 48 12.71 18.98 -19.19
N LEU A 49 12.62 20.17 -18.61
CA LEU A 49 12.27 21.42 -19.26
C LEU A 49 13.55 22.20 -19.55
N VAL A 50 13.64 22.79 -20.74
CA VAL A 50 14.77 23.60 -21.19
C VAL A 50 14.29 25.00 -21.51
N PHE A 51 14.85 25.98 -20.80
CA PHE A 51 14.69 27.40 -21.06
C PHE A 51 15.99 27.93 -21.62
N SER A 52 16.01 28.42 -22.85
CA SER A 52 17.22 28.96 -23.48
C SER A 52 16.97 30.30 -24.14
N LEU A 53 17.99 31.15 -24.25
CA LEU A 53 17.85 32.44 -24.94
C LEU A 53 17.39 32.30 -26.39
N ASN A 54 17.77 31.21 -27.06
CA ASN A 54 17.45 30.98 -28.46
C ASN A 54 16.00 30.51 -28.68
N THR A 55 15.45 29.73 -27.75
CA THR A 55 14.13 29.09 -27.90
C THR A 55 13.05 29.77 -27.09
N SER A 56 13.39 30.27 -25.91
CA SER A 56 12.44 30.80 -24.91
C SER A 56 12.48 32.33 -24.80
N GLY A 57 13.54 32.96 -25.29
CA GLY A 57 13.79 34.39 -25.13
C GLY A 57 14.30 34.76 -23.73
N ARG A 58 14.78 36.00 -23.58
CA ARG A 58 15.42 36.49 -22.35
C ARG A 58 14.46 36.52 -21.16
N GLU A 59 13.23 36.96 -21.38
CA GLU A 59 12.23 37.11 -20.32
C GLU A 59 11.90 35.78 -19.64
N LEU A 60 11.61 34.74 -20.42
CA LEU A 60 11.26 33.42 -19.89
C LEU A 60 12.43 32.75 -19.16
N VAL A 61 13.68 32.96 -19.65
CA VAL A 61 14.89 32.49 -18.97
C VAL A 61 15.03 33.15 -17.59
N GLU A 62 14.84 34.46 -17.49
CA GLU A 62 14.90 35.17 -16.19
C GLU A 62 13.75 34.79 -15.26
N GLN A 63 12.56 34.47 -15.79
CA GLN A 63 11.47 33.89 -14.99
C GLN A 63 11.84 32.50 -14.46
N ALA A 64 12.40 31.63 -15.31
CA ALA A 64 12.81 30.28 -14.93
C ALA A 64 13.88 30.27 -13.82
N LYS A 65 14.81 31.24 -13.82
CA LYS A 65 15.82 31.40 -12.76
C LYS A 65 15.24 31.74 -11.39
N ARG A 66 14.04 32.32 -11.34
CA ARG A 66 13.37 32.72 -10.09
C ARG A 66 12.45 31.64 -9.53
N LEU A 67 12.26 30.55 -10.24
CA LEU A 67 11.45 29.44 -9.74
C LEU A 67 12.13 28.82 -8.51
N GLY A 68 11.32 28.46 -7.52
CA GLY A 68 11.75 27.64 -6.39
C GLY A 68 11.39 26.18 -6.58
N LYS A 69 11.99 25.31 -5.76
CA LYS A 69 11.55 23.92 -5.66
C LYS A 69 10.08 23.88 -5.20
N GLU A 70 9.36 22.88 -5.69
CA GLU A 70 7.95 22.60 -5.42
C GLU A 70 6.96 23.68 -5.86
N TYR A 71 7.42 24.69 -6.62
CA TYR A 71 6.52 25.61 -7.32
C TYR A 71 5.62 24.83 -8.27
N VAL A 72 4.34 25.20 -8.30
CA VAL A 72 3.36 24.63 -9.23
C VAL A 72 3.41 25.45 -10.51
N VAL A 73 3.78 24.81 -11.61
CA VAL A 73 3.92 25.47 -12.91
C VAL A 73 3.11 24.76 -13.98
N MET A 74 2.65 25.55 -14.94
CA MET A 74 2.13 25.07 -16.22
C MET A 74 3.06 25.57 -17.33
N VAL A 75 3.44 24.67 -18.23
CA VAL A 75 4.35 25.00 -19.33
C VAL A 75 3.80 24.49 -20.65
N GLU A 76 4.07 25.25 -21.71
CA GLU A 76 3.91 24.78 -23.09
C GLU A 76 5.25 24.85 -23.80
N GLY A 77 5.46 23.92 -24.73
CA GLY A 77 6.70 23.85 -25.47
C GLY A 77 6.70 22.70 -26.47
N PHE A 78 7.88 22.41 -27.01
CA PHE A 78 8.07 21.41 -28.05
C PHE A 78 8.97 20.28 -27.57
N VAL A 79 8.58 19.04 -27.84
CA VAL A 79 9.38 17.85 -27.52
C VAL A 79 10.66 17.86 -28.36
N LYS A 80 11.78 17.53 -27.74
CA LYS A 80 13.07 17.31 -28.39
C LYS A 80 13.69 16.01 -27.88
N HIS A 81 14.09 15.13 -28.79
CA HIS A 81 14.76 13.89 -28.43
C HIS A 81 16.25 14.13 -28.26
N THR A 82 16.82 13.58 -27.19
CA THR A 82 18.25 13.68 -26.91
C THR A 82 18.64 12.67 -25.83
N GLU A 83 19.65 11.85 -26.11
CA GLU A 83 20.19 10.87 -25.16
C GLU A 83 20.77 11.52 -23.89
N LYS A 84 21.06 12.84 -23.94
CA LYS A 84 21.55 13.60 -22.78
C LYS A 84 20.46 13.96 -21.78
N ALA A 85 19.18 13.93 -22.18
CA ALA A 85 18.08 14.24 -21.29
C ALA A 85 17.66 13.00 -20.48
N PRO A 86 17.27 13.16 -19.20
CA PRO A 86 16.65 12.07 -18.44
C PRO A 86 15.45 11.49 -19.19
N GLY A 87 15.48 10.17 -19.44
CA GLY A 87 14.43 9.48 -20.18
C GLY A 87 14.47 9.64 -21.71
N GLY A 88 15.52 10.29 -22.27
CA GLY A 88 15.75 10.37 -23.72
C GLY A 88 15.03 11.51 -24.45
N ALA A 89 14.24 12.32 -23.74
CA ALA A 89 13.56 13.48 -24.30
C ALA A 89 13.46 14.65 -23.31
N GLU A 90 13.36 15.86 -23.83
CA GLU A 90 13.18 17.11 -23.09
C GLU A 90 12.14 18.01 -23.78
N VAL A 91 11.67 19.05 -23.09
CA VAL A 91 10.73 20.03 -23.63
C VAL A 91 11.38 21.40 -23.69
N HIS A 92 11.44 21.99 -24.88
CA HIS A 92 11.90 23.35 -25.09
C HIS A 92 10.72 24.29 -24.85
N VAL A 93 10.76 25.03 -23.74
CA VAL A 93 9.61 25.76 -23.21
C VAL A 93 9.48 27.12 -23.90
N ASP A 94 8.30 27.42 -24.43
CA ASP A 94 7.95 28.72 -25.03
C ASP A 94 6.95 29.53 -24.19
N ARG A 95 6.28 28.86 -23.23
CA ARG A 95 5.33 29.49 -22.31
C ARG A 95 5.47 28.90 -20.91
N LEU A 96 5.51 29.77 -19.91
CA LEU A 96 5.52 29.43 -18.50
C LEU A 96 4.41 30.21 -17.79
N GLN A 97 3.67 29.52 -16.94
CA GLN A 97 2.75 30.11 -15.98
C GLN A 97 3.08 29.53 -14.61
N VAL A 98 3.43 30.40 -13.66
CA VAL A 98 3.50 30.04 -12.25
C VAL A 98 2.07 30.04 -11.72
N VAL A 99 1.58 28.87 -11.30
CA VAL A 99 0.24 28.70 -10.73
C VAL A 99 0.28 28.99 -9.24
N ASN A 100 1.33 28.52 -8.56
CA ASN A 100 1.51 28.72 -7.13
C ASN A 100 3.00 28.66 -6.77
N GLU A 101 3.46 29.59 -5.95
CA GLU A 101 4.78 29.54 -5.34
C GLU A 101 4.76 28.63 -4.10
N ALA A 102 5.92 28.11 -3.69
CA ALA A 102 6.02 27.22 -2.54
C ALA A 102 7.22 27.57 -1.65
N GLU A 103 7.06 27.43 -0.35
CA GLU A 103 8.16 27.41 0.61
C GLU A 103 8.40 25.94 1.01
N VAL A 104 9.64 25.47 0.87
CA VAL A 104 10.00 24.07 1.14
C VAL A 104 10.86 24.01 2.40
N PRO A 105 10.47 23.23 3.42
CA PRO A 105 11.31 23.00 4.58
C PRO A 105 12.65 22.37 4.16
N PRO A 106 13.80 22.92 4.59
CA PRO A 106 15.12 22.46 4.13
C PRO A 106 15.43 20.98 4.44
N HIS A 107 14.69 20.36 5.35
CA HIS A 107 14.92 19.00 5.82
C HIS A 107 14.11 17.93 5.05
N LEU A 108 13.20 18.34 4.15
CA LEU A 108 12.34 17.43 3.37
C LEU A 108 12.29 17.80 1.89
N GLU A 109 13.39 18.33 1.35
CA GLU A 109 13.48 18.58 -0.08
C GLU A 109 13.28 17.26 -0.87
N PRO A 110 12.36 17.17 -1.84
CA PRO A 110 12.01 15.89 -2.46
C PRO A 110 13.11 15.20 -3.26
N ASP A 111 14.20 15.90 -3.59
CA ASP A 111 15.40 15.37 -4.24
C ASP A 111 16.53 15.03 -3.25
N GLN A 112 16.36 15.34 -1.96
CA GLN A 112 17.36 15.08 -0.93
C GLN A 112 17.30 13.62 -0.45
N ARG A 113 18.48 12.98 -0.36
CA ARG A 113 18.65 11.59 0.09
C ARG A 113 18.99 11.47 1.58
N ALA A 114 18.83 12.55 2.35
CA ALA A 114 19.09 12.52 3.78
C ALA A 114 18.16 11.51 4.45
N LYS A 115 18.69 10.76 5.41
CA LYS A 115 17.86 9.96 6.30
C LYS A 115 17.19 10.94 7.26
N VAL A 116 15.90 11.13 7.07
CA VAL A 116 15.02 11.90 7.95
C VAL A 116 14.23 10.90 8.78
N ASP A 117 14.10 11.17 10.07
CA ASP A 117 13.34 10.32 10.99
C ASP A 117 11.89 10.21 10.55
N LEU A 118 11.25 9.08 10.89
CA LEU A 118 9.90 8.78 10.46
C LEU A 118 8.90 9.83 10.95
N ASP A 119 8.99 10.25 12.20
CA ASP A 119 8.06 11.22 12.81
C ASP A 119 8.07 12.55 12.03
N VAL A 120 9.25 13.07 11.71
CA VAL A 120 9.39 14.30 10.91
C VAL A 120 8.80 14.13 9.51
N ARG A 121 8.96 12.96 8.91
CA ARG A 121 8.37 12.66 7.59
C ARG A 121 6.84 12.53 7.65
N LEU A 122 6.29 12.11 8.78
CA LEU A 122 4.85 11.99 8.99
C LEU A 122 4.21 13.35 9.25
N ASP A 123 4.89 14.27 9.94
CA ASP A 123 4.41 15.65 10.14
C ASP A 123 4.22 16.39 8.80
N ASP A 124 5.13 16.18 7.85
CA ASP A 124 5.10 16.78 6.51
C ASP A 124 4.77 15.73 5.43
N ARG A 125 3.83 14.83 5.72
CA ARG A 125 3.55 13.65 4.87
C ARG A 125 3.24 13.99 3.42
N MET A 126 2.58 15.13 3.15
CA MET A 126 2.29 15.57 1.78
C MET A 126 3.58 15.78 0.95
N LEU A 127 4.64 16.30 1.57
CA LEU A 127 5.95 16.46 0.91
C LEU A 127 6.69 15.12 0.85
N ASP A 128 6.66 14.31 1.91
CA ASP A 128 7.31 13.00 1.91
C ASP A 128 6.74 12.06 0.82
N LEU A 129 5.43 12.11 0.55
CA LEU A 129 4.78 11.35 -0.52
C LEU A 129 5.18 11.79 -1.94
N ARG A 130 5.82 12.95 -2.09
CA ARG A 130 6.37 13.40 -3.39
C ARG A 130 7.71 12.74 -3.71
N ARG A 131 8.32 12.05 -2.76
CA ARG A 131 9.50 11.21 -2.98
C ARG A 131 9.08 9.95 -3.73
N PRO A 132 9.77 9.58 -4.83
CA PRO A 132 9.39 8.45 -5.66
C PRO A 132 9.18 7.14 -4.89
N GLU A 133 10.03 6.86 -3.90
CA GLU A 133 9.98 5.63 -3.12
C GLU A 133 8.71 5.53 -2.27
N ASN A 134 8.28 6.64 -1.66
CA ASN A 134 7.05 6.65 -0.87
C ASN A 134 5.81 6.60 -1.77
N TYR A 135 5.82 7.31 -2.90
CA TYR A 135 4.75 7.20 -3.89
C TYR A 135 4.58 5.75 -4.39
N ALA A 136 5.70 5.05 -4.64
CA ALA A 136 5.70 3.66 -5.07
C ALA A 136 4.96 2.73 -4.10
N ILE A 137 5.11 2.93 -2.78
CA ILE A 137 4.40 2.13 -1.76
C ILE A 137 2.87 2.30 -1.91
N PHE A 138 2.38 3.53 -2.06
CA PHE A 138 0.95 3.80 -2.22
C PHE A 138 0.42 3.30 -3.57
N ARG A 139 1.24 3.38 -4.62
CA ARG A 139 0.91 2.84 -5.95
C ARG A 139 0.76 1.31 -5.91
N ILE A 140 1.66 0.62 -5.21
CA ILE A 140 1.58 -0.83 -4.97
C ILE A 140 0.33 -1.15 -4.16
N ASN A 141 0.06 -0.44 -3.06
CA ASN A 141 -1.13 -0.65 -2.25
C ASN A 141 -2.44 -0.51 -3.06
N HIS A 142 -2.49 0.49 -3.95
CA HIS A 142 -3.61 0.61 -4.89
C HIS A 142 -3.79 -0.62 -5.79
N VAL A 143 -2.69 -1.19 -6.31
CA VAL A 143 -2.76 -2.43 -7.12
C VAL A 143 -3.19 -3.62 -6.27
N VAL A 144 -2.68 -3.74 -5.05
CA VAL A 144 -3.06 -4.79 -4.10
C VAL A 144 -4.58 -4.80 -3.88
N LEU A 145 -5.15 -3.67 -3.48
CA LEU A 145 -6.59 -3.57 -3.22
C LEU A 145 -7.43 -3.73 -4.49
N SER A 146 -6.94 -3.26 -5.65
CA SER A 146 -7.64 -3.46 -6.92
C SER A 146 -7.60 -4.93 -7.38
N ALA A 147 -6.49 -5.63 -7.15
CA ALA A 147 -6.32 -7.03 -7.51
C ALA A 147 -7.14 -7.94 -6.59
N ALA A 148 -7.16 -7.67 -5.29
CA ALA A 148 -8.00 -8.40 -4.32
C ALA A 148 -9.48 -8.34 -4.71
N ARG A 149 -10.02 -7.15 -5.00
CA ARG A 149 -11.41 -6.99 -5.49
C ARG A 149 -11.70 -7.83 -6.72
N ARG A 150 -10.86 -7.73 -7.76
CA ARG A 150 -11.06 -8.50 -9.00
C ARG A 150 -11.01 -10.00 -8.78
N TYR A 151 -10.14 -10.46 -7.88
CA TYR A 151 -10.05 -11.88 -7.54
C TYR A 151 -11.33 -12.35 -6.84
N LEU A 152 -11.76 -11.65 -5.79
CA LEU A 152 -12.98 -11.99 -5.04
C LEU A 152 -14.24 -11.92 -5.92
N GLU A 153 -14.35 -10.90 -6.80
CA GLU A 153 -15.41 -10.82 -7.80
C GLU A 153 -15.40 -12.03 -8.75
N SER A 154 -14.22 -12.49 -9.18
CA SER A 154 -14.11 -13.67 -10.04
C SER A 154 -14.49 -14.98 -9.35
N GLU A 155 -14.38 -15.03 -8.02
CA GLU A 155 -14.84 -16.12 -7.16
C GLU A 155 -16.34 -15.99 -6.76
N GLY A 156 -17.03 -14.97 -7.29
CA GLY A 156 -18.46 -14.76 -7.08
C GLY A 156 -18.84 -14.06 -5.77
N PHE A 157 -17.89 -13.40 -5.10
CA PHE A 157 -18.18 -12.62 -3.90
C PHE A 157 -18.77 -11.24 -4.22
N MET A 158 -19.68 -10.77 -3.37
CA MET A 158 -20.29 -9.44 -3.42
C MET A 158 -19.60 -8.48 -2.44
N GLU A 159 -19.19 -7.29 -2.90
CA GLU A 159 -18.68 -6.23 -1.99
C GLU A 159 -19.84 -5.68 -1.15
N VAL A 160 -19.67 -5.64 0.17
CA VAL A 160 -20.62 -5.09 1.14
C VAL A 160 -19.97 -4.01 1.99
N HIS A 161 -20.78 -3.18 2.64
CA HIS A 161 -20.31 -2.14 3.57
C HIS A 161 -21.10 -2.21 4.87
N THR A 162 -20.38 -2.42 5.98
CA THR A 162 -20.99 -2.61 7.30
C THR A 162 -20.76 -1.41 8.22
N PRO A 163 -21.61 -1.19 9.24
CA PRO A 163 -21.46 -0.09 10.17
C PRO A 163 -20.08 -0.10 10.87
N LYS A 164 -19.47 1.08 11.02
CA LYS A 164 -18.22 1.27 11.78
C LYS A 164 -18.43 1.88 13.17
N LEU A 165 -19.66 2.27 13.48
CA LEU A 165 -20.11 2.66 14.82
C LEU A 165 -21.01 1.56 15.35
N ILE A 166 -20.57 0.87 16.40
CA ILE A 166 -21.24 -0.29 16.99
C ILE A 166 -21.54 -0.04 18.47
N ALA A 167 -22.58 -0.69 18.99
CA ALA A 167 -23.01 -0.49 20.38
C ALA A 167 -22.17 -1.30 21.39
N THR A 168 -21.60 -2.42 20.96
CA THR A 168 -20.84 -3.35 21.81
C THR A 168 -19.66 -3.92 21.03
N ALA A 169 -18.66 -4.44 21.73
CA ALA A 169 -17.55 -5.17 21.12
C ALA A 169 -18.02 -6.37 20.28
N THR A 170 -17.31 -6.65 19.18
CA THR A 170 -17.45 -7.88 18.40
C THR A 170 -16.70 -9.04 19.05
N GLU A 171 -15.56 -8.76 19.69
CA GLU A 171 -14.67 -9.73 20.33
C GLU A 171 -14.44 -9.35 21.80
N GLY A 172 -14.56 -10.31 22.71
CA GLY A 172 -14.36 -10.07 24.14
C GLY A 172 -12.91 -9.73 24.47
N GLY A 173 -12.67 -8.66 25.24
CA GLY A 173 -11.34 -8.31 25.77
C GLY A 173 -10.49 -7.42 24.88
N ALA A 174 -10.92 -7.12 23.64
CA ALA A 174 -10.19 -6.25 22.75
C ALA A 174 -10.41 -4.75 23.08
N ALA A 175 -9.35 -3.95 23.02
CA ALA A 175 -9.42 -2.52 23.32
C ALA A 175 -10.14 -1.75 22.20
N LEU A 176 -11.27 -1.13 22.52
CA LEU A 176 -12.10 -0.35 21.61
C LEU A 176 -11.89 1.15 21.79
N PHE A 177 -12.07 1.92 20.71
CA PHE A 177 -12.20 3.37 20.81
C PHE A 177 -13.65 3.76 21.13
N PRO A 178 -13.94 4.34 22.31
CA PRO A 178 -15.25 4.87 22.61
C PRO A 178 -15.52 6.16 21.83
N VAL A 179 -16.76 6.33 21.39
CA VAL A 179 -17.24 7.50 20.65
C VAL A 179 -18.56 7.94 21.26
N ALA A 180 -18.69 9.22 21.57
CA ALA A 180 -19.97 9.80 21.96
C ALA A 180 -20.95 9.75 20.78
N TYR A 181 -22.07 9.05 20.95
CA TYR A 181 -23.11 8.89 19.94
C TYR A 181 -24.44 9.40 20.51
N PHE A 182 -24.65 10.71 20.37
CA PHE A 182 -25.77 11.43 20.98
C PHE A 182 -25.79 11.28 22.51
N ASP A 183 -26.86 10.73 23.06
CA ASP A 183 -27.06 10.43 24.47
C ASP A 183 -26.51 9.05 24.88
N LYS A 184 -25.79 8.37 23.98
CA LYS A 184 -25.23 7.03 24.17
C LYS A 184 -23.73 7.01 23.91
N GLU A 185 -23.10 5.94 24.38
CA GLU A 185 -21.75 5.57 23.99
C GLU A 185 -21.82 4.53 22.85
N ALA A 186 -20.96 4.69 21.86
CA ALA A 186 -20.72 3.73 20.79
C ALA A 186 -19.22 3.47 20.69
N PHE A 187 -18.83 2.54 19.84
CA PHE A 187 -17.44 2.15 19.64
C PHE A 187 -17.11 2.08 18.15
N LEU A 188 -15.84 2.34 17.82
CA LEU A 188 -15.34 2.07 16.47
C LEU A 188 -15.13 0.56 16.29
N ALA A 189 -15.59 0.03 15.15
CA ALA A 189 -15.51 -1.40 14.86
C ALA A 189 -14.07 -1.87 14.61
N GLN A 190 -13.68 -2.97 15.27
CA GLN A 190 -12.40 -3.65 15.08
C GLN A 190 -12.41 -4.62 13.90
N SER A 191 -13.59 -5.12 13.55
CA SER A 191 -13.83 -6.10 12.50
C SER A 191 -15.31 -6.02 12.07
N PRO A 192 -15.65 -6.31 10.80
CA PRO A 192 -17.04 -6.48 10.37
C PRO A 192 -17.63 -7.85 10.72
N GLN A 193 -16.92 -8.69 11.49
CA GLN A 193 -17.21 -10.10 11.77
C GLN A 193 -18.71 -10.45 11.92
N LEU A 194 -19.37 -9.89 12.92
CA LEU A 194 -20.77 -10.22 13.20
C LEU A 194 -21.72 -9.81 12.05
N TYR A 195 -21.37 -8.76 11.30
CA TYR A 195 -22.18 -8.31 10.17
C TYR A 195 -21.92 -9.16 8.92
N LYS A 196 -20.67 -9.53 8.62
CA LYS A 196 -20.36 -10.37 7.46
C LYS A 196 -20.97 -11.77 7.60
N GLU A 197 -21.01 -12.33 8.82
CA GLU A 197 -21.72 -13.59 9.12
C GLU A 197 -23.24 -13.49 8.87
N GLN A 198 -23.88 -12.38 9.27
CA GLN A 198 -25.30 -12.17 9.00
C GLN A 198 -25.59 -11.99 7.50
N LEU A 199 -24.69 -11.31 6.79
CA LEU A 199 -24.83 -11.05 5.36
C LEU A 199 -24.55 -12.29 4.52
N SER A 200 -23.62 -13.17 4.93
CA SER A 200 -23.39 -14.44 4.24
C SER A 200 -24.61 -15.36 4.31
N ALA A 201 -25.42 -15.29 5.37
CA ALA A 201 -26.69 -16.01 5.43
C ALA A 201 -27.73 -15.55 4.38
N VAL A 202 -27.52 -14.40 3.73
CA VAL A 202 -28.41 -13.84 2.70
C VAL A 202 -27.79 -13.89 1.31
N PHE A 203 -26.53 -13.43 1.20
CA PHE A 203 -25.82 -13.26 -0.06
C PHE A 203 -24.83 -14.38 -0.36
N GLU A 204 -24.71 -15.35 0.55
CA GLU A 204 -23.79 -16.49 0.53
C GLU A 204 -22.32 -16.08 0.59
N ARG A 205 -21.82 -15.31 -0.37
CA ARG A 205 -20.40 -14.91 -0.49
C ARG A 205 -20.27 -13.40 -0.45
N VAL A 206 -19.71 -12.87 0.63
CA VAL A 206 -19.52 -11.43 0.83
C VAL A 206 -18.07 -11.09 1.15
N TYR A 207 -17.64 -9.91 0.71
CA TYR A 207 -16.38 -9.33 1.13
C TYR A 207 -16.52 -7.85 1.46
N GLU A 208 -15.65 -7.33 2.30
CA GLU A 208 -15.55 -5.91 2.61
C GLU A 208 -14.09 -5.47 2.64
N ILE A 209 -13.80 -4.33 2.00
CA ILE A 209 -12.51 -3.64 2.16
C ILE A 209 -12.78 -2.28 2.79
N GLY A 210 -12.40 -2.12 4.06
CA GLY A 210 -12.79 -0.94 4.84
C GLY A 210 -11.89 -0.67 6.05
N PRO A 211 -12.04 0.51 6.67
CA PRO A 211 -11.27 0.89 7.84
C PRO A 211 -11.72 0.09 9.08
N LEU A 212 -10.74 -0.31 9.88
CA LEU A 212 -10.85 -1.02 11.15
C LEU A 212 -10.01 -0.31 12.21
N PHE A 213 -10.47 -0.39 13.45
CA PHE A 213 -9.90 0.40 14.55
C PHE A 213 -9.62 -0.46 15.77
N ARG A 214 -8.39 -0.47 16.27
CA ARG A 214 -7.99 -1.18 17.50
C ARG A 214 -7.29 -0.23 18.45
N ALA A 215 -7.78 -0.11 19.68
CA ALA A 215 -7.19 0.75 20.70
C ALA A 215 -6.06 0.03 21.47
N GLU A 216 -5.22 -0.73 20.76
CA GLU A 216 -4.07 -1.40 21.36
C GLU A 216 -2.97 -0.37 21.69
N GLU A 217 -2.44 -0.42 22.92
CA GLU A 217 -1.28 0.39 23.34
C GLU A 217 0.06 -0.15 22.79
N SER A 218 0.00 -1.14 21.89
CA SER A 218 1.14 -1.85 21.34
C SER A 218 1.87 -1.00 20.28
N HIS A 219 2.91 -0.27 20.70
CA HIS A 219 3.80 0.47 19.80
C HIS A 219 4.84 -0.43 19.14
N THR A 220 4.40 -1.29 18.21
CA THR A 220 5.29 -2.17 17.43
C THR A 220 5.32 -1.79 15.96
N ASN A 221 6.28 -2.34 15.21
CA ASN A 221 6.41 -2.10 13.76
C ASN A 221 5.34 -2.82 12.90
N ARG A 222 4.33 -3.46 13.52
CA ARG A 222 3.27 -4.22 12.83
C ARG A 222 1.85 -3.87 13.25
N HIS A 223 1.67 -3.06 14.30
CA HIS A 223 0.35 -2.67 14.79
C HIS A 223 0.08 -1.19 14.48
N LEU A 224 -1.13 -0.92 14.00
CA LEU A 224 -1.67 0.42 13.80
C LEU A 224 -3.03 0.49 14.46
N SER A 225 -3.37 1.64 15.06
CA SER A 225 -4.70 1.84 15.66
C SER A 225 -5.81 1.99 14.63
N GLU A 226 -5.48 2.38 13.41
CA GLU A 226 -6.37 2.44 12.25
C GLU A 226 -5.68 1.77 11.06
N TYR A 227 -6.37 0.82 10.43
CA TYR A 227 -5.88 0.10 9.26
C TYR A 227 -7.03 -0.29 8.33
N VAL A 228 -6.71 -0.70 7.10
CA VAL A 228 -7.68 -1.19 6.13
C VAL A 228 -7.66 -2.72 6.13
N GLY A 229 -8.79 -3.33 6.48
CA GLY A 229 -8.99 -4.79 6.41
C GLY A 229 -9.49 -5.24 5.04
N ILE A 230 -9.21 -6.49 4.70
CA ILE A 230 -9.89 -7.24 3.63
C ILE A 230 -10.59 -8.40 4.33
N ASP A 231 -11.89 -8.28 4.51
CA ASP A 231 -12.73 -9.26 5.18
C ASP A 231 -13.53 -10.06 4.17
N VAL A 232 -13.60 -11.37 4.38
CA VAL A 232 -14.32 -12.31 3.53
C VAL A 232 -15.16 -13.22 4.42
N GLU A 233 -16.37 -13.58 3.97
CA GLU A 233 -17.24 -14.56 4.60
C GLU A 233 -18.00 -15.35 3.52
N ALA A 234 -18.13 -16.66 3.70
CA ALA A 234 -18.81 -17.54 2.75
C ALA A 234 -19.70 -18.57 3.46
N ALA A 235 -20.98 -18.60 3.10
CA ALA A 235 -21.90 -19.66 3.49
C ALA A 235 -21.62 -20.95 2.68
N PHE A 236 -21.98 -22.09 3.26
CA PHE A 236 -21.78 -23.42 2.66
C PHE A 236 -20.30 -23.73 2.31
N ALA A 237 -19.37 -23.15 3.06
CA ALA A 237 -17.92 -23.36 2.95
C ALA A 237 -17.35 -23.82 4.30
N ASP A 238 -16.31 -24.63 4.26
CA ASP A 238 -15.50 -24.97 5.44
C ASP A 238 -14.20 -24.13 5.49
N GLU A 239 -13.36 -24.37 6.49
CA GLU A 239 -12.11 -23.65 6.68
C GLU A 239 -11.11 -23.88 5.53
N GLU A 240 -11.11 -25.06 4.91
CA GLU A 240 -10.24 -25.38 3.78
C GLU A 240 -10.69 -24.65 2.51
N ASP A 241 -12.00 -24.53 2.28
CA ASP A 241 -12.55 -23.71 1.20
C ASP A 241 -12.13 -22.23 1.36
N VAL A 242 -12.23 -21.67 2.57
CA VAL A 242 -11.83 -20.29 2.84
C VAL A 242 -10.31 -20.11 2.72
N MET A 243 -9.50 -21.07 3.20
CA MET A 243 -8.04 -21.05 3.00
C MET A 243 -7.66 -21.07 1.51
N ARG A 244 -8.37 -21.81 0.66
CA ARG A 244 -8.16 -21.82 -0.79
C ARG A 244 -8.46 -20.47 -1.45
N VAL A 245 -9.55 -19.82 -1.03
CA VAL A 245 -9.87 -18.45 -1.49
C VAL A 245 -8.75 -17.49 -1.08
N LEU A 246 -8.28 -17.57 0.17
CA LEU A 246 -7.23 -16.69 0.68
C LEU A 246 -5.89 -16.90 -0.03
N GLU A 247 -5.41 -18.13 -0.18
CA GLU A 247 -4.13 -18.40 -0.84
C GLU A 247 -4.16 -18.05 -2.34
N GLY A 248 -5.29 -18.32 -3.00
CA GLY A 248 -5.52 -17.93 -4.39
C GLY A 248 -5.51 -16.42 -4.56
N MET A 249 -6.14 -15.68 -3.64
CA MET A 249 -6.13 -14.22 -3.63
C MET A 249 -4.72 -13.67 -3.45
N VAL A 250 -3.96 -14.17 -2.46
CA VAL A 250 -2.60 -13.71 -2.19
C VAL A 250 -1.68 -13.99 -3.38
N ALA A 251 -1.75 -15.19 -3.97
CA ALA A 251 -0.99 -15.53 -5.18
C ALA A 251 -1.36 -14.64 -6.38
N PHE A 252 -2.66 -14.37 -6.57
CA PHE A 252 -3.16 -13.47 -7.62
C PHE A 252 -2.65 -12.03 -7.44
N VAL A 253 -2.72 -11.51 -6.22
CA VAL A 253 -2.23 -10.16 -5.87
C VAL A 253 -0.73 -10.03 -6.12
N ILE A 254 0.08 -11.00 -5.68
CA ILE A 254 1.53 -10.97 -5.90
C ILE A 254 1.87 -10.97 -7.39
N ARG A 255 1.17 -11.76 -8.20
CA ARG A 255 1.33 -11.73 -9.67
C ARG A 255 1.00 -10.36 -10.25
N GLU A 256 -0.15 -9.80 -9.89
CA GLU A 256 -0.60 -8.49 -10.38
C GLU A 256 0.37 -7.35 -10.02
N VAL A 257 0.89 -7.34 -8.79
CA VAL A 257 1.90 -6.36 -8.36
C VAL A 257 3.20 -6.54 -9.16
N THR A 258 3.64 -7.78 -9.35
CA THR A 258 4.87 -8.08 -10.11
C THR A 258 4.77 -7.61 -11.57
N GLU A 259 3.60 -7.78 -12.19
CA GLU A 259 3.36 -7.39 -13.58
C GLU A 259 3.15 -5.88 -13.75
N ARG A 260 2.41 -5.25 -12.85
CA ARG A 260 1.93 -3.86 -13.02
C ARG A 260 2.73 -2.82 -12.26
N CYS A 261 3.53 -3.23 -11.28
CA CYS A 261 4.33 -2.35 -10.41
C CYS A 261 5.84 -2.62 -10.55
N ARG A 262 6.30 -3.11 -11.70
CA ARG A 262 7.73 -3.42 -11.91
C ARG A 262 8.65 -2.22 -11.62
N LYS A 263 8.28 -1.02 -12.07
CA LYS A 263 9.07 0.20 -11.84
C LYS A 263 9.15 0.54 -10.36
N GLU A 264 8.03 0.43 -9.66
CA GLU A 264 7.92 0.68 -8.22
C GLU A 264 8.74 -0.35 -7.41
N LEU A 265 8.70 -1.62 -7.79
CA LEU A 265 9.49 -2.70 -7.19
C LEU A 265 11.00 -2.48 -7.41
N GLU A 266 11.41 -2.14 -8.64
CA GLU A 266 12.80 -1.81 -8.98
C GLU A 266 13.30 -0.62 -8.14
N LEU A 267 12.49 0.44 -8.04
CA LEU A 267 12.79 1.63 -7.25
C LEU A 267 12.96 1.31 -5.76
N LEU A 268 12.09 0.46 -5.22
CA LEU A 268 12.16 -0.02 -3.83
C LEU A 268 13.20 -1.11 -3.61
N ARG A 269 13.88 -1.58 -4.67
CA ARG A 269 14.84 -2.68 -4.67
C ARG A 269 14.24 -3.95 -4.06
N ARG A 270 13.01 -4.26 -4.47
CA ARG A 270 12.27 -5.45 -4.04
C ARG A 270 11.99 -6.33 -5.24
N GLU A 271 12.09 -7.63 -5.01
CA GLU A 271 11.69 -8.67 -5.94
C GLU A 271 10.63 -9.51 -5.25
N LEU A 272 9.52 -9.75 -5.94
CA LEU A 272 8.46 -10.63 -5.47
C LEU A 272 8.56 -11.93 -6.27
N LYS A 273 8.70 -13.04 -5.55
CA LYS A 273 8.66 -14.36 -6.17
C LYS A 273 7.21 -14.72 -6.49
N PRO A 274 6.94 -15.34 -7.66
CA PRO A 274 5.65 -15.98 -7.89
C PRO A 274 5.35 -16.99 -6.79
N LEU A 275 4.11 -17.03 -6.34
CA LEU A 275 3.65 -17.97 -5.31
C LEU A 275 2.90 -19.12 -5.98
N SER A 276 3.22 -20.34 -5.57
CA SER A 276 2.52 -21.56 -5.98
C SER A 276 1.54 -21.97 -4.90
N THR A 277 0.29 -22.22 -5.27
CA THR A 277 -0.73 -22.79 -4.41
C THR A 277 -0.82 -24.31 -4.63
N PRO A 278 -1.25 -25.10 -3.63
CA PRO A 278 -1.60 -24.68 -2.28
C PRO A 278 -0.37 -24.35 -1.43
N PHE A 279 -0.51 -23.41 -0.48
CA PHE A 279 0.51 -23.12 0.54
C PHE A 279 0.68 -24.30 1.50
N VAL A 280 1.73 -24.30 2.32
CA VAL A 280 1.88 -25.36 3.32
C VAL A 280 0.84 -25.17 4.42
N ARG A 281 0.24 -26.27 4.91
CA ARG A 281 -0.59 -26.28 6.11
C ARG A 281 0.23 -26.92 7.21
N LEU A 282 0.45 -26.19 8.29
CA LEU A 282 1.18 -26.63 9.48
C LEU A 282 0.19 -26.62 10.63
N THR A 283 -0.06 -27.74 11.27
CA THR A 283 -0.89 -27.74 12.48
C THR A 283 -0.15 -26.99 13.61
N TYR A 284 -0.90 -26.39 14.54
CA TYR A 284 -0.33 -25.76 15.73
C TYR A 284 0.60 -26.72 16.50
N ASP A 285 0.23 -28.00 16.57
CA ASP A 285 1.04 -29.04 17.23
C ASP A 285 2.39 -29.25 16.51
N GLU A 286 2.38 -29.37 15.19
CA GLU A 286 3.60 -29.45 14.39
C GLU A 286 4.45 -28.17 14.50
N ALA A 287 3.81 -27.01 14.63
CA ALA A 287 4.51 -25.74 14.85
C ALA A 287 5.26 -25.74 16.18
N ILE A 288 4.63 -26.18 17.28
CA ILE A 288 5.29 -26.35 18.58
C ILE A 288 6.44 -27.34 18.50
N GLU A 289 6.26 -28.47 17.82
CA GLU A 289 7.30 -29.49 17.68
C GLU A 289 8.54 -28.94 16.94
N ARG A 290 8.34 -28.25 15.83
CA ARG A 290 9.44 -27.60 15.09
C ARG A 290 10.15 -26.52 15.90
N LEU A 291 9.40 -25.76 16.69
CA LEU A 291 9.98 -24.76 17.60
C LEU A 291 10.83 -25.42 18.69
N ARG A 292 10.38 -26.56 19.24
CA ARG A 292 11.13 -27.33 20.23
C ARG A 292 12.45 -27.85 19.67
N GLU A 293 12.47 -28.29 18.41
CA GLU A 293 13.70 -28.75 17.74
C GLU A 293 14.78 -27.66 17.63
N VAL A 294 14.38 -26.39 17.55
CA VAL A 294 15.30 -25.23 17.54
C VAL A 294 15.49 -24.59 18.92
N GLY A 295 15.02 -25.25 19.98
CA GLY A 295 15.22 -24.83 21.37
C GLY A 295 14.23 -23.79 21.90
N ILE A 296 13.15 -23.50 21.16
CA ILE A 296 12.07 -22.60 21.60
C ILE A 296 10.96 -23.43 22.23
N MET A 297 10.73 -23.25 23.52
CA MET A 297 9.71 -23.98 24.27
C MET A 297 8.44 -23.14 24.41
N ILE A 298 7.38 -23.57 23.73
CA ILE A 298 6.02 -23.04 23.90
C ILE A 298 5.18 -24.10 24.61
N GLU A 299 4.49 -23.71 25.68
CA GLU A 299 3.51 -24.57 26.34
C GLU A 299 2.27 -24.68 25.45
N TRP A 300 1.76 -25.90 25.28
CA TRP A 300 0.57 -26.11 24.46
C TRP A 300 -0.60 -25.32 25.02
N GLY A 301 -1.33 -24.61 24.17
CA GLY A 301 -2.40 -23.72 24.58
C GLY A 301 -1.95 -22.29 24.87
N HIS A 302 -0.68 -21.95 24.64
CA HIS A 302 -0.20 -20.57 24.63
C HIS A 302 -0.04 -20.05 23.21
N ASP A 303 -0.20 -18.74 23.06
CA ASP A 303 0.02 -18.04 21.80
C ASP A 303 1.51 -18.04 21.39
N LEU A 304 1.78 -17.86 20.10
CA LEU A 304 3.14 -17.82 19.57
C LEU A 304 3.79 -16.46 19.86
N THR A 305 4.98 -16.50 20.45
CA THR A 305 5.77 -15.28 20.68
C THR A 305 6.35 -14.76 19.36
N THR A 306 6.71 -13.47 19.29
CA THR A 306 7.41 -12.91 18.12
C THR A 306 8.71 -13.65 17.78
N GLU A 307 9.39 -14.22 18.79
CA GLU A 307 10.56 -15.06 18.57
C GLU A 307 10.20 -16.36 17.84
N ALA A 308 9.11 -17.01 18.28
CA ALA A 308 8.59 -18.22 17.66
C ALA A 308 8.12 -17.99 16.21
N GLU A 309 7.35 -16.94 15.96
CA GLU A 309 6.92 -16.55 14.60
C GLU A 309 8.12 -16.32 13.67
N ARG A 310 9.18 -15.67 14.18
CA ARG A 310 10.42 -15.45 13.43
C ARG A 310 11.19 -16.73 13.15
N ALA A 311 11.20 -17.68 14.09
CA ALA A 311 11.84 -18.96 13.89
C ALA A 311 11.10 -19.78 12.84
N LEU A 312 9.78 -19.92 12.96
CA LEU A 312 8.93 -20.61 11.97
C LEU A 312 9.04 -19.97 10.59
N GLY A 313 8.97 -18.64 10.50
CA GLY A 313 9.08 -17.92 9.23
C GLY A 313 10.38 -18.14 8.46
N ARG A 314 11.46 -18.56 9.13
CA ARG A 314 12.74 -18.93 8.47
C ARG A 314 12.75 -20.36 7.93
N MET A 315 11.79 -21.20 8.33
CA MET A 315 11.71 -22.61 7.95
C MET A 315 10.97 -22.84 6.62
N PHE A 316 10.27 -21.83 6.09
CA PHE A 316 9.45 -21.93 4.87
C PHE A 316 9.90 -20.95 3.80
N ASP A 317 9.94 -21.38 2.53
CA ASP A 317 10.15 -20.50 1.37
C ASP A 317 8.79 -20.10 0.78
N GLY A 318 8.19 -19.05 1.35
CA GLY A 318 6.87 -18.55 0.96
C GLY A 318 5.85 -18.56 2.11
N PRO A 319 4.59 -18.20 1.82
CA PRO A 319 3.52 -18.23 2.83
C PRO A 319 3.16 -19.65 3.26
N PHE A 320 2.70 -19.78 4.50
CA PHE A 320 2.22 -21.04 5.08
C PHE A 320 1.11 -20.76 6.10
N PHE A 321 0.16 -21.67 6.21
CA PHE A 321 -0.88 -21.63 7.23
C PHE A 321 -0.43 -22.30 8.51
N ILE A 322 -0.82 -21.74 9.64
CA ILE A 322 -0.88 -22.43 10.93
C ILE A 322 -2.34 -22.74 11.21
N VAL A 323 -2.72 -24.01 11.27
CA VAL A 323 -4.11 -24.50 11.42
C VAL A 323 -4.31 -25.21 12.76
N ASP A 324 -5.56 -25.52 13.10
CA ASP A 324 -5.93 -26.32 14.28
C ASP A 324 -5.51 -25.71 15.62
N TRP A 325 -5.66 -24.40 15.77
CA TRP A 325 -5.30 -23.72 17.01
C TRP A 325 -6.15 -24.18 18.21
N PRO A 326 -5.58 -24.14 19.43
CA PRO A 326 -6.31 -24.38 20.67
C PRO A 326 -7.55 -23.50 20.76
N THR A 327 -8.72 -24.11 20.98
CA THR A 327 -10.03 -23.44 20.93
C THR A 327 -10.11 -22.25 21.89
N HIS A 328 -9.52 -22.35 23.08
CA HIS A 328 -9.58 -21.27 24.07
C HIS A 328 -8.74 -20.04 23.73
N LEU A 329 -7.85 -20.12 22.72
CA LEU A 329 -7.10 -18.98 22.21
C LEU A 329 -7.86 -18.19 21.13
N LYS A 330 -8.91 -18.79 20.55
CA LYS A 330 -9.62 -18.19 19.42
C LYS A 330 -10.96 -17.59 19.87
N PRO A 331 -11.52 -16.62 19.11
CA PRO A 331 -12.79 -16.01 19.44
C PRO A 331 -13.95 -17.01 19.55
N PHE A 332 -14.98 -16.65 20.32
CA PHE A 332 -16.11 -17.53 20.64
C PHE A 332 -16.91 -18.05 19.42
N TYR A 333 -16.84 -17.34 18.29
CA TYR A 333 -17.54 -17.69 17.05
C TYR A 333 -16.79 -18.71 16.19
N ILE A 334 -15.56 -19.07 16.55
CA ILE A 334 -14.81 -20.12 15.87
C ILE A 334 -15.33 -21.50 16.31
N MET A 335 -15.61 -22.35 15.34
CA MET A 335 -16.10 -23.71 15.56
C MET A 335 -14.99 -24.61 16.14
N PRO A 336 -15.21 -25.26 17.31
CA PRO A 336 -14.33 -26.31 17.80
C PRO A 336 -14.37 -27.53 16.87
N ARG A 337 -13.28 -28.27 16.77
CA ARG A 337 -13.25 -29.52 16.01
C ARG A 337 -14.19 -30.54 16.63
N GLU A 338 -14.90 -31.29 15.77
CA GLU A 338 -15.84 -32.31 16.24
C GLU A 338 -15.14 -33.50 16.90
N ASP A 339 -13.96 -33.87 16.40
CA ASP A 339 -13.17 -35.01 16.86
C ASP A 339 -12.34 -34.70 18.11
N ASP A 340 -11.84 -33.46 18.24
CA ASP A 340 -11.16 -32.97 19.44
C ASP A 340 -11.49 -31.49 19.70
N PRO A 341 -12.49 -31.20 20.55
CA PRO A 341 -12.92 -29.83 20.85
C PRO A 341 -11.86 -28.93 21.51
N SER A 342 -10.71 -29.49 21.93
CA SER A 342 -9.59 -28.68 22.41
C SER A 342 -8.90 -27.90 21.28
N ARG A 343 -9.11 -28.30 20.02
CA ARG A 343 -8.69 -27.59 18.80
C ARG A 343 -9.89 -27.04 18.06
N SER A 344 -9.65 -26.08 17.17
CA SER A 344 -10.69 -25.38 16.42
C SER A 344 -10.40 -25.34 14.93
N TYR A 345 -11.45 -25.19 14.11
CA TYR A 345 -11.36 -24.93 12.67
C TYR A 345 -10.93 -23.49 12.39
N SER A 346 -9.77 -23.10 12.92
CA SER A 346 -9.15 -21.79 12.71
C SER A 346 -7.79 -21.93 12.06
N PHE A 347 -7.37 -20.85 11.41
CA PHE A 347 -6.08 -20.76 10.76
C PHE A 347 -5.56 -19.33 10.76
N ASP A 348 -4.24 -19.21 10.72
CA ASP A 348 -3.52 -17.95 10.50
C ASP A 348 -2.60 -18.14 9.28
N LEU A 349 -2.54 -17.17 8.37
CA LEU A 349 -1.67 -17.23 7.18
C LEU A 349 -0.40 -16.44 7.41
N MET A 350 0.73 -17.10 7.58
CA MET A 350 2.01 -16.44 7.79
C MET A 350 2.71 -16.16 6.45
N TYR A 351 3.25 -14.95 6.26
CA TYR A 351 4.25 -14.66 5.22
C TYR A 351 5.59 -14.25 5.84
N GLY A 352 6.50 -15.23 5.93
CA GLY A 352 7.68 -15.09 6.77
C GLY A 352 7.25 -15.15 8.23
N TRP A 353 7.51 -14.08 8.99
CA TRP A 353 7.18 -14.00 10.42
C TRP A 353 5.98 -13.09 10.72
N LEU A 354 5.36 -12.53 9.68
CA LEU A 354 4.18 -11.71 9.79
C LEU A 354 2.97 -12.58 9.49
N GLU A 355 2.00 -12.55 10.40
CA GLU A 355 0.61 -12.95 10.15
C GLU A 355 -0.04 -12.03 9.12
#